data_AF-A0A442SA13-F1
#
_entry.id   AF-A0A442SA13-F1
#
_cell.length_a   1.000
_cell.length_b   1.000
_cell.length_c   1.000
_cell.angle_alpha   90.00
_cell.angle_beta   90.00
_cell.angle_gamma   90.00
#
_symmetry.space_group_name_H-M   'P 1'
#
loop_
_entity.id
_entity.type
_entity.pdbx_description
1 polymer ?
#
loop_
_entity_poly.entity_id
_entity_poly.type
_entity_poly.pdbx_seq_one_letter_code
_entity_poly.pdbx_strand_id
1 'polypeptide(L)'
;MDHQRTVFLVGGGTGGDEEAVFTLHVEGAVCSLTCGYRDKVIRAEEEDFFEALFQIRQGLEADGLLPFCYGASANVYPENTVMEKSRGLMACKVTMGRFPQETDLVDIFDDGVDVVPVFVHMQQEFWEEWLTSLPS
;
A
#
# COMPACT_ATOMS: atom_id res chain seq x y z
N MET A 1 -3.24 -15.17 13.99
CA MET A 1 -3.46 -16.03 12.81
C MET A 1 -2.86 -15.29 11.65
N ASP A 2 -1.88 -15.91 11.00
CA ASP A 2 -1.10 -15.23 9.97
C ASP A 2 -1.87 -15.29 8.66
N HIS A 3 -2.00 -14.14 8.00
CA HIS A 3 -2.67 -14.04 6.70
C HIS A 3 -1.62 -13.72 5.65
N GLN A 4 -1.65 -14.44 4.53
CA GLN A 4 -0.72 -14.22 3.43
C GLN A 4 -1.42 -13.55 2.26
N ARG A 5 -0.70 -12.63 1.62
CA ARG A 5 -1.09 -11.95 0.38
C ARG A 5 0.08 -12.07 -0.60
N THR A 6 -0.19 -12.47 -1.83
CA THR A 6 0.80 -12.50 -2.90
C THR A 6 0.55 -11.32 -3.83
N VAL A 7 1.58 -10.56 -4.15
CA VAL A 7 1.50 -9.34 -4.97
C VAL A 7 2.62 -9.35 -6.00
N PHE A 8 2.29 -9.03 -7.26
CA PHE A 8 3.29 -8.88 -8.31
C PHE A 8 4.18 -7.65 -8.05
N LEU A 9 5.45 -7.75 -8.42
CA LEU A 9 6.41 -6.65 -8.36
C LEU A 9 6.72 -6.16 -9.78
N VAL A 10 6.67 -4.86 -9.97
CA VAL A 10 7.04 -4.19 -11.21
C VAL A 10 8.39 -3.52 -11.03
N GLY A 11 9.25 -3.61 -12.05
CA GLY A 11 10.57 -2.98 -12.05
C GLY A 11 11.72 -4.00 -12.07
N GLY A 12 12.90 -3.60 -11.64
CA GLY A 12 14.04 -4.51 -11.48
C GLY A 12 14.69 -5.07 -12.76
N GLY A 13 14.25 -4.67 -13.96
CA GLY A 13 14.92 -4.95 -15.24
C GLY A 13 14.93 -6.43 -15.68
N THR A 14 14.27 -7.33 -14.95
CA THR A 14 14.33 -8.79 -15.18
C THR A 14 13.25 -9.31 -16.12
N GLY A 15 12.24 -8.51 -16.49
CA GLY A 15 11.21 -8.89 -17.47
C GLY A 15 10.38 -10.14 -17.12
N GLY A 16 10.49 -10.62 -15.88
CA GLY A 16 9.74 -11.76 -15.36
C GLY A 16 8.63 -11.32 -14.40
N ASP A 17 7.63 -12.18 -14.24
CA ASP A 17 6.54 -12.04 -13.27
C ASP A 17 7.11 -12.29 -11.86
N GLU A 18 7.76 -11.27 -11.31
CA GLU A 18 8.30 -11.31 -9.95
C GLU A 18 7.18 -11.10 -8.94
N GLU A 19 7.18 -11.85 -7.83
CA GLU A 19 6.17 -11.76 -6.79
C GLU A 19 6.80 -11.54 -5.42
N ALA A 20 6.07 -10.82 -4.56
CA ALA A 20 6.32 -10.73 -3.14
C ALA A 20 5.22 -11.46 -2.36
N VAL A 21 5.61 -12.17 -1.31
CA VAL A 21 4.67 -12.75 -0.34
C VAL A 21 4.68 -11.90 0.93
N PHE A 22 3.56 -11.23 1.17
CA PHE A 22 3.31 -10.47 2.38
C PHE A 22 2.64 -11.37 3.43
N THR A 23 3.18 -11.42 4.64
CA THR A 23 2.60 -12.10 5.78
C THR A 23 2.23 -11.09 6.84
N LEU A 24 0.95 -11.06 7.19
CA LEU A 24 0.35 -10.14 8.14
C LEU A 24 0.17 -10.85 9.48
N HIS A 25 0.61 -10.20 10.54
CA HIS A 25 0.43 -10.65 11.91
C HIS A 25 -0.06 -9.50 12.79
N VAL A 26 -0.98 -9.78 13.71
CA VAL A 26 -1.48 -8.79 14.67
C VAL A 26 -1.24 -9.33 16.08
N GLU A 27 -0.49 -8.57 16.88
CA GLU A 27 -0.24 -8.83 18.29
C GLU A 27 -0.68 -7.61 19.13
N GLY A 28 -1.87 -7.70 19.73
CA GLY A 28 -2.46 -6.60 20.47
C GLY A 28 -2.78 -5.38 19.60
N ALA A 29 -2.04 -4.29 19.82
CA ALA A 29 -2.14 -3.05 19.04
C ALA A 29 -1.15 -3.01 17.86
N VAL A 30 -0.16 -3.90 17.83
CA VAL A 30 0.91 -3.89 16.82
C VAL A 30 0.48 -4.69 15.60
N CYS A 31 0.63 -4.08 14.43
CA CYS A 31 0.49 -4.70 13.12
C CYS A 31 1.89 -4.97 12.55
N SER A 32 2.26 -6.24 12.46
CA SER A 32 3.54 -6.67 11.88
C SER A 32 3.35 -7.14 10.45
N LEU A 33 4.11 -6.56 9.53
CA LEU A 33 4.11 -6.94 8.12
C LEU A 33 5.48 -7.48 7.73
N THR A 34 5.52 -8.68 7.15
CA THR A 34 6.74 -9.28 6.60
C THR A 34 6.58 -9.46 5.10
N CYS A 35 7.57 -9.09 4.30
CA CYS A 35 7.59 -9.24 2.85
C CYS A 35 8.79 -10.09 2.42
N GLY A 36 8.52 -11.23 1.79
CA GLY A 36 9.53 -12.09 1.17
C GLY A 36 9.56 -11.90 -0.35
N TYR A 37 10.75 -11.66 -0.91
CA TYR A 37 11.00 -11.49 -2.35
C TYR A 37 12.48 -11.78 -2.66
N ARG A 38 12.84 -12.34 -3.83
CA ARG A 38 14.25 -12.58 -4.25
C ARG A 38 15.15 -13.22 -3.17
N ASP A 39 14.65 -14.20 -2.41
CA ASP A 39 15.34 -14.79 -1.25
C ASP A 39 15.68 -13.82 -0.10
N LYS A 40 15.20 -12.58 -0.17
CA LYS A 40 15.24 -11.58 0.89
C LYS A 40 13.94 -11.59 1.69
N VAL A 41 14.03 -11.12 2.93
CA VAL A 41 12.89 -10.86 3.80
C VAL A 41 13.08 -9.50 4.46
N ILE A 42 12.08 -8.64 4.35
CA ILE A 42 12.02 -7.36 5.05
C ILE A 42 10.78 -7.31 5.95
N ARG A 43 10.85 -6.57 7.06
CA ARG A 43 9.81 -6.52 8.09
C ARG A 43 9.61 -5.09 8.57
N ALA A 44 8.35 -4.75 8.85
CA ALA A 44 7.94 -3.52 9.52
C ALA A 44 6.90 -3.84 10.61
N GLU A 45 6.88 -3.02 11.66
CA GLU A 45 5.93 -3.10 12.77
C GLU A 45 5.41 -1.70 13.05
N GLU A 46 4.11 -1.51 12.91
CA GLU A 46 3.45 -0.21 13.03
C GLU A 46 2.10 -0.37 13.73
N GLU A 47 1.41 0.75 13.97
CA GLU A 47 0.05 0.74 14.54
C GLU A 47 -0.99 0.20 13.54
N ASP A 48 -0.72 0.30 12.24
CA ASP A 48 -1.58 -0.20 11.16
C ASP A 48 -0.80 -0.77 9.97
N PHE A 49 -1.50 -1.53 9.12
CA PHE A 49 -0.89 -2.19 7.96
C PHE A 49 -0.56 -1.26 6.79
N PHE A 50 -1.16 -0.07 6.71
CA PHE A 50 -0.85 0.89 5.65
C PHE A 50 0.53 1.50 5.89
N GLU A 51 0.81 1.94 7.12
CA GLU A 51 2.14 2.45 7.50
C GLU A 51 3.19 1.34 7.46
N ALA A 52 2.85 0.12 7.90
CA ALA A 52 3.78 -1.01 7.77
C ALA A 52 4.11 -1.29 6.29
N LEU A 53 3.12 -1.21 5.38
CA LEU A 53 3.34 -1.36 3.94
C LEU A 53 4.20 -0.22 3.38
N PHE A 54 4.00 1.02 3.84
CA PHE A 54 4.82 2.17 3.48
C PHE A 54 6.31 1.93 3.81
N GLN A 55 6.63 1.44 5.02
CA GLN A 55 8.01 1.11 5.40
C GLN A 55 8.60 -0.02 4.54
N ILE A 56 7.82 -1.07 4.26
CA ILE A 56 8.24 -2.17 3.39
C ILE A 56 8.52 -1.67 1.95
N ARG A 57 7.70 -0.76 1.42
CA ARG A 57 7.87 -0.19 0.08
C ARG A 57 9.17 0.59 -0.08
N GLN A 58 9.58 1.36 0.92
CA GLN A 58 10.89 2.02 0.90
C GLN A 58 12.04 1.01 0.74
N GLY A 59 11.91 -0.18 1.35
CA GLY A 59 12.87 -1.27 1.18
C GLY A 59 12.85 -1.88 -0.23
N LEU A 60 11.67 -2.06 -0.82
CA LEU A 60 11.52 -2.56 -2.20
C LEU A 60 12.07 -1.55 -3.23
N GLU A 61 11.85 -0.26 -3.02
CA GLU A 61 12.31 0.82 -3.90
C GLU A 61 13.83 0.89 -4.00
N ALA A 62 14.54 0.55 -2.92
CA ALA A 62 16.01 0.46 -2.93
C ALA A 62 16.54 -0.59 -3.93
N ASP A 63 15.73 -1.61 -4.25
CA ASP A 63 16.01 -2.61 -5.27
C ASP A 63 15.35 -2.30 -6.63
N GLY A 64 14.73 -1.12 -6.77
CA GLY A 64 14.02 -0.69 -7.98
C GLY A 64 12.73 -1.45 -8.23
N LEU A 65 12.06 -1.91 -7.18
CA LEU A 65 10.82 -2.69 -7.22
C LEU A 65 9.65 -1.89 -6.64
N LEU A 66 8.49 -1.99 -7.29
CA LEU A 66 7.22 -1.42 -6.84
C LEU A 66 6.17 -2.53 -6.80
N PRO A 67 5.46 -2.75 -5.67
CA PRO A 67 4.39 -3.72 -5.63
C PRO A 67 3.17 -3.23 -6.44
N PHE A 68 2.61 -4.11 -7.27
CA PHE A 68 1.40 -3.86 -8.05
C PHE A 68 0.16 -4.15 -7.20
N CYS A 69 -0.14 -3.24 -6.27
CA CYS A 69 -1.35 -3.29 -5.45
C CYS A 69 -1.86 -1.89 -5.15
N TYR A 70 -3.12 -1.77 -4.72
CA TYR A 70 -3.70 -0.47 -4.40
C TYR A 70 -2.93 0.31 -3.33
N GLY A 71 -2.36 -0.35 -2.32
CA GLY A 71 -1.56 0.30 -1.28
C GLY A 71 -0.30 1.00 -1.80
N ALA A 72 0.12 0.71 -3.03
CA ALA A 72 1.21 1.39 -3.73
C ALA A 72 0.75 2.28 -4.88
N SER A 73 -0.56 2.37 -5.13
CA SER A 73 -1.11 3.19 -6.21
C SER A 73 -1.05 4.67 -5.87
N ALA A 74 -0.72 5.51 -6.86
CA ALA A 74 -0.58 6.97 -6.70
C ALA A 74 -1.81 7.62 -6.03
N ASN A 75 -2.99 7.17 -6.41
CA ASN A 75 -4.27 7.76 -6.01
C ASN A 75 -4.96 6.99 -4.88
N VAL A 76 -4.24 6.21 -4.07
CA VAL A 76 -4.84 5.47 -2.95
C VAL A 76 -4.25 5.96 -1.65
N TYR A 77 -5.13 6.42 -0.77
CA TYR A 77 -4.77 7.00 0.50
C TYR A 77 -5.70 6.55 1.63
N PRO A 78 -5.20 6.54 2.88
CA PRO A 78 -6.04 6.22 4.00
C PRO A 78 -7.10 7.30 4.25
N GLU A 79 -8.30 6.86 4.63
CA GLU A 79 -9.32 7.69 5.27
C GLU A 79 -9.43 7.24 6.74
N ASN A 80 -9.22 8.18 7.67
CA ASN A 80 -9.02 7.87 9.10
C ASN A 80 -10.14 7.00 9.68
N THR A 81 -11.40 7.26 9.34
CA THR A 81 -12.54 6.54 9.92
C THR A 81 -12.59 5.07 9.50
N VAL A 82 -12.18 4.77 8.27
CA VAL A 82 -12.14 3.40 7.73
C VAL A 82 -10.86 2.65 8.12
N MET A 83 -9.74 3.36 8.25
CA MET A 83 -8.48 2.78 8.72
C MET A 83 -8.62 2.16 10.11
N GLU A 84 -9.18 2.89 11.07
CA GLU A 84 -9.26 2.44 12.47
C GLU A 84 -10.01 1.11 12.60
N LYS A 85 -11.06 0.92 11.79
CA LYS A 85 -11.88 -0.30 11.79
C LYS A 85 -11.22 -1.47 11.08
N SER A 86 -10.35 -1.19 10.11
CA SER A 86 -9.67 -2.20 9.27
C SER A 86 -8.22 -2.45 9.65
N ARG A 87 -7.69 -1.74 10.66
CA ARG A 87 -6.25 -1.70 11.00
C ARG A 87 -5.38 -1.33 9.79
N GLY A 88 -5.85 -0.37 8.99
CA GLY A 88 -5.15 0.12 7.80
C GLY A 88 -5.19 -0.82 6.59
N LEU A 89 -5.97 -1.92 6.62
CA LEU A 89 -6.11 -2.80 5.45
C LEU A 89 -7.00 -2.24 4.34
N MET A 90 -7.88 -1.29 4.69
CA MET A 90 -8.74 -0.61 3.73
C MET A 90 -8.29 0.84 3.56
N ALA A 91 -8.20 1.28 2.31
CA ALA A 91 -7.90 2.64 1.92
C ALA A 91 -8.89 3.13 0.85
N CYS A 92 -8.85 4.42 0.51
CA CYS A 92 -9.72 5.03 -0.47
C CYS A 92 -8.95 5.38 -1.75
N LYS A 93 -9.56 5.10 -2.90
CA LYS A 93 -9.19 5.77 -4.15
C LYS A 93 -9.63 7.24 -4.09
N VAL A 94 -8.68 8.15 -4.21
CA VAL A 94 -8.92 9.59 -4.18
C VAL A 94 -9.00 10.17 -5.59
N THR A 95 -9.80 11.22 -5.75
CA THR A 95 -9.97 11.95 -7.00
C THR A 95 -9.92 13.45 -6.70
N MET A 96 -9.16 14.22 -7.50
CA MET A 96 -9.00 15.66 -7.31
C MET A 96 -10.36 16.37 -7.25
N GLY A 97 -10.52 17.26 -6.27
CA GLY A 97 -11.75 18.02 -6.04
C GLY A 97 -12.91 17.21 -5.46
N ARG A 98 -12.71 15.96 -5.06
CA ARG A 98 -13.77 15.06 -4.57
C ARG A 98 -13.35 14.34 -3.28
N PHE A 99 -14.24 14.38 -2.28
CA PHE A 99 -14.12 13.49 -1.12
C PHE A 99 -14.40 12.02 -1.53
N PRO A 100 -13.66 11.05 -0.99
CA PRO A 100 -13.90 9.64 -1.27
C PRO A 100 -15.27 9.18 -0.77
N GLN A 101 -15.83 8.19 -1.47
CA GLN A 101 -17.08 7.52 -1.10
C GLN A 101 -16.82 6.07 -0.70
N GLU A 102 -17.80 5.40 -0.10
CA GLU A 102 -17.67 3.98 0.24
C GLU A 102 -17.32 3.11 -0.97
N THR A 103 -17.77 3.48 -2.17
CA THR A 103 -17.43 2.77 -3.42
C THR A 103 -15.99 2.97 -3.88
N ASP A 104 -15.26 3.91 -3.28
CA ASP A 104 -13.84 4.14 -3.53
C ASP A 104 -12.94 3.29 -2.61
N LEU A 105 -13.52 2.51 -1.69
CA LEU A 105 -12.76 1.65 -0.78
C LEU A 105 -12.13 0.45 -1.48
N VAL A 106 -10.87 0.18 -1.14
CA VAL A 106 -10.06 -0.90 -1.68
C VAL A 106 -9.22 -1.55 -0.57
N ASP A 107 -8.98 -2.86 -0.66
CA ASP A 107 -7.96 -3.54 0.16
C ASP A 107 -6.58 -3.16 -0.40
N ILE A 108 -5.64 -2.80 0.50
CA ILE A 108 -4.31 -2.30 0.10
C ILE A 108 -3.46 -3.35 -0.63
N PHE A 109 -3.79 -4.64 -0.51
CA PHE A 109 -3.09 -5.73 -1.19
C PHE A 109 -3.82 -6.21 -2.45
N ASP A 110 -5.04 -5.78 -2.71
CA ASP A 110 -5.75 -6.12 -3.94
C ASP A 110 -5.12 -5.41 -5.16
N ASP A 111 -5.30 -6.02 -6.34
CA ASP A 111 -4.91 -5.46 -7.62
C ASP A 111 -6.12 -4.94 -8.42
N GLY A 112 -5.84 -4.28 -9.55
CA GLY A 112 -6.87 -3.69 -10.39
C GLY A 112 -6.30 -3.09 -11.66
N VAL A 113 -7.16 -2.93 -12.67
CA VAL A 113 -6.79 -2.32 -13.96
C VAL A 113 -6.39 -0.84 -13.83
N ASP A 114 -6.81 -0.20 -12.75
CA ASP A 114 -6.54 1.20 -12.40
C ASP A 114 -5.45 1.35 -11.33
N VAL A 115 -4.75 0.27 -10.95
CA VAL A 115 -3.56 0.35 -10.10
C VAL A 115 -2.41 0.99 -10.87
N VAL A 116 -1.88 2.08 -10.32
CA VAL A 116 -0.73 2.81 -10.88
C VAL A 116 0.36 2.84 -9.79
N PRO A 117 1.21 1.81 -9.70
CA PRO A 117 2.19 1.72 -8.63
C PRO A 117 3.26 2.80 -8.79
N VAL A 118 3.54 3.52 -7.71
CA VAL A 118 4.51 4.62 -7.69
C VAL A 118 5.44 4.54 -6.49
N PHE A 119 6.56 5.25 -6.61
CA PHE A 119 7.44 5.50 -5.48
C PHE A 119 6.69 6.20 -4.34
N VAL A 120 7.10 5.91 -3.12
CA VAL A 120 6.53 6.42 -1.88
C VAL A 120 6.39 7.94 -1.89
N HIS A 121 7.44 8.67 -2.31
CA HIS A 121 7.41 10.13 -2.38
C HIS A 121 6.38 10.67 -3.39
N MET A 122 6.22 10.01 -4.55
CA MET A 122 5.25 10.43 -5.56
C MET A 122 3.81 10.19 -5.09
N GLN A 123 3.59 9.11 -4.35
CA GLN A 123 2.31 8.90 -3.69
C GLN A 123 2.05 10.10 -2.76
N GLN A 124 3.00 10.43 -1.88
CA GLN A 124 2.84 11.50 -0.88
C GLN A 124 2.54 12.86 -1.52
N GLU A 125 3.22 13.19 -2.62
CA GLU A 125 2.94 14.38 -3.42
C GLU A 125 1.48 14.40 -3.93
N PHE A 126 0.99 13.28 -4.47
CA PHE A 126 -0.40 13.17 -4.95
C PHE A 126 -1.42 13.40 -3.82
N TRP A 127 -1.11 12.95 -2.61
CA TRP A 127 -1.95 13.17 -1.43
C TRP A 127 -2.04 14.64 -1.04
N GLU A 128 -0.90 15.32 -0.98
CA GLU A 128 -0.85 16.75 -0.66
C GLU A 128 -1.61 17.59 -1.70
N GLU A 129 -1.46 17.24 -2.98
CA GLU A 129 -2.23 17.83 -4.07
C GLU A 129 -3.73 17.57 -3.91
N TRP A 130 -4.12 16.33 -3.59
CA TRP A 130 -5.52 15.97 -3.36
C TRP A 130 -6.14 16.74 -2.20
N LEU A 131 -5.47 16.80 -1.04
CA LEU A 131 -5.92 17.56 0.12
C LEU A 131 -6.15 19.04 -0.22
N THR A 132 -5.25 19.62 -1.01
CA THR A 132 -5.34 21.02 -1.46
C THR A 132 -6.47 21.24 -2.47
N SER A 133 -6.83 20.20 -3.23
CA SER A 133 -7.88 20.26 -4.25
C SER A 133 -9.30 20.22 -3.68
N LEU A 134 -9.47 19.81 -2.42
CA LEU A 134 -10.79 19.58 -1.83
C LEU A 134 -11.61 20.87 -1.71
N PRO A 135 -12.94 20.81 -1.95
CA PRO A 135 -13.80 21.97 -1.78
C PRO A 135 -13.82 22.42 -0.32
N SER A 136 -13.80 23.74 -0.12
CA SER A 136 -13.90 24.40 1.19
C SER A 136 -15.28 24.32 1.82
#